data_AF-A0A484WWN1-F1
#
_entry.id   AF-A0A484WWN1-F1
#
_cell.length_a   1.000
_cell.length_b   1.000
_cell.length_c   1.000
_cell.angle_alpha   90.00
_cell.angle_beta   90.00
_cell.angle_gamma   90.00
#
_symmetry.space_group_name_H-M   'P 1'
#
loop_
_entity.id
_entity.type
_entity.pdbx_description
1 polymer ?
#
loop_
_entity_poly.entity_id
_entity_poly.type
_entity_poly.pdbx_seq_one_letter_code
_entity_poly.pdbx_strand_id
1 'polypeptide(L)'
;MALISCFTGPEGGQGLLTCLRDSEGMTGILVVAALLAGWIAVQYFADARRVRLAWESRPGIPVSLPKFGSARHADAVHAFANREYYQVLLAGLEKGLTEAGYALTRDESLRVTIPEADRLQISRRIFRARQCYTAPRVTPQVMQDSEDAAVNDGYAGSWLSLLIRGSERIGWYITRPENSQ
;
A
#
# COMPACT_ATOMS: atom_id res chain seq x y z
N MET A 1 -36.90 -26.98 15.21
CA MET A 1 -37.65 -25.96 15.98
C MET A 1 -37.22 -25.98 17.45
N ALA A 2 -36.10 -25.33 17.78
CA ALA A 2 -35.61 -25.19 19.16
C ALA A 2 -34.66 -23.98 19.34
N LEU A 3 -34.90 -22.87 18.62
CA LEU A 3 -34.01 -21.69 18.65
C LEU A 3 -34.72 -20.38 19.03
N ILE A 4 -36.00 -20.42 19.44
CA ILE A 4 -36.79 -19.20 19.69
C ILE A 4 -37.16 -19.03 21.17
N SER A 5 -36.87 -19.99 22.05
CA SER A 5 -37.25 -19.87 23.47
C SER A 5 -36.30 -19.04 24.34
N CYS A 6 -35.17 -18.53 23.82
CA CYS A 6 -34.21 -17.78 24.65
C CYS A 6 -34.53 -16.28 24.81
N PHE A 7 -35.57 -15.75 24.17
CA PHE A 7 -35.82 -14.31 24.10
C PHE A 7 -37.01 -13.77 24.92
N THR A 8 -37.70 -14.60 25.71
CA THR A 8 -38.88 -14.17 26.47
C THR A 8 -38.86 -14.66 27.92
N GLY A 9 -37.95 -14.10 28.72
CA GLY A 9 -37.94 -14.27 30.19
C GLY A 9 -37.35 -13.01 30.85
N PRO A 10 -37.94 -12.50 31.95
CA PRO A 10 -37.78 -11.10 32.38
C PRO A 10 -36.46 -10.77 33.12
N GLU A 11 -35.42 -11.58 32.98
CA GLU A 11 -34.13 -11.38 33.67
C GLU A 11 -33.00 -11.23 32.65
N GLY A 12 -33.00 -10.07 31.99
CA GLY A 12 -32.18 -9.70 30.84
C GLY A 12 -30.67 -9.50 31.08
N GLY A 13 -30.04 -10.34 31.89
CA GLY A 13 -28.58 -10.29 32.09
C GLY A 13 -27.93 -11.62 32.44
N GLN A 14 -28.65 -12.54 33.08
CA GLN A 14 -28.07 -13.80 33.54
C GLN A 14 -28.19 -14.94 32.52
N GLY A 15 -29.12 -14.87 31.57
CA GLY A 15 -29.30 -15.90 30.53
C GLY A 15 -28.24 -15.91 29.42
N LEU A 16 -27.54 -14.78 29.20
CA LEU A 16 -26.49 -14.69 28.17
C LEU A 16 -25.19 -15.39 28.62
N LEU A 17 -24.89 -15.35 29.92
CA LEU A 17 -23.69 -15.96 30.49
C LEU A 17 -23.77 -17.48 30.60
N THR A 18 -24.98 -18.06 30.64
CA THR A 18 -25.16 -19.52 30.71
C THR A 18 -25.05 -20.21 29.35
N CYS A 19 -25.44 -19.56 28.24
CA CYS A 19 -25.23 -20.14 26.90
C CYS A 19 -23.75 -20.20 26.47
N LEU A 20 -22.93 -19.23 26.88
CA LEU A 20 -21.48 -19.26 26.65
C LEU A 20 -20.75 -20.33 27.49
N ARG A 21 -21.42 -20.90 28.50
CA ARG A 21 -20.79 -21.78 29.49
C ARG A 21 -20.85 -23.27 29.13
N ASP A 22 -21.74 -23.69 28.23
CA ASP A 22 -22.00 -25.12 28.01
C ASP A 22 -21.45 -25.74 26.70
N SER A 23 -20.85 -24.97 25.78
CA SER A 23 -20.05 -25.57 24.68
C SER A 23 -19.01 -24.68 23.98
N GLU A 24 -18.76 -23.45 24.42
CA GLU A 24 -17.94 -22.46 23.67
C GLU A 24 -16.68 -21.94 24.38
N GLY A 25 -16.38 -22.38 25.60
CA GLY A 25 -15.21 -21.91 26.34
C GLY A 25 -13.87 -22.32 25.71
N MET A 26 -13.76 -23.57 25.25
CA MET A 26 -12.50 -24.12 24.74
C MET A 26 -12.15 -23.58 23.35
N THR A 27 -13.14 -23.44 22.47
CA THR A 27 -12.98 -22.90 21.11
C THR A 27 -12.60 -21.42 21.14
N GLY A 28 -13.22 -20.63 22.01
CA GLY A 28 -12.86 -19.22 22.20
C GLY A 28 -11.42 -19.04 22.69
N ILE A 29 -11.00 -19.85 23.67
CA ILE A 29 -9.62 -19.83 24.20
C ILE A 29 -8.61 -20.20 23.11
N LEU A 30 -8.90 -21.22 22.29
CA LEU A 30 -8.00 -21.64 21.20
C LEU A 30 -7.83 -20.57 20.12
N VAL A 31 -8.91 -19.86 19.75
CA VAL A 31 -8.83 -18.76 18.77
C VAL A 31 -7.96 -17.62 19.29
N VAL A 32 -8.15 -17.22 20.56
CA VAL A 32 -7.34 -16.17 21.18
C VAL A 32 -5.87 -16.58 21.26
N ALA A 33 -5.59 -17.83 21.65
CA ALA A 33 -4.23 -18.37 21.70
C ALA A 33 -3.56 -18.38 20.31
N ALA A 34 -4.30 -18.75 19.25
CA ALA A 34 -3.78 -18.74 17.89
C ALA A 34 -3.48 -17.32 17.38
N LEU A 35 -4.35 -16.35 17.68
CA LEU A 35 -4.12 -14.94 17.33
C LEU A 35 -2.90 -14.37 18.06
N LEU A 36 -2.74 -14.68 19.35
CA LEU A 36 -1.57 -14.28 20.13
C LEU A 36 -0.29 -14.93 19.61
N ALA A 37 -0.31 -16.22 19.29
CA ALA A 37 0.83 -16.90 18.69
C ALA A 37 1.21 -16.31 17.33
N GLY A 38 0.21 -16.00 16.48
CA GLY A 38 0.42 -15.31 15.21
C GLY A 38 1.03 -13.91 15.39
N TRP A 39 0.52 -13.13 16.35
CA TRP A 39 1.06 -11.82 16.70
C TRP A 39 2.51 -11.90 17.20
N ILE A 40 2.79 -12.82 18.12
CA ILE A 40 4.14 -13.05 18.65
C ILE A 40 5.09 -13.48 17.54
N ALA A 41 4.66 -14.37 16.63
CA ALA A 41 5.45 -14.77 15.48
C ALA A 41 5.77 -13.58 14.58
N VAL A 42 4.79 -12.73 14.25
CA VAL A 42 4.99 -11.50 13.45
C VAL A 42 6.00 -10.57 14.14
N GLN A 43 5.87 -10.36 15.45
CA GLN A 43 6.80 -9.55 16.22
C GLN A 43 8.21 -10.15 16.21
N TYR A 44 8.34 -11.47 16.43
CA TYR A 44 9.62 -12.18 16.39
C TYR A 44 10.28 -12.07 15.01
N PHE A 45 9.53 -12.21 13.91
CA PHE A 45 10.07 -12.04 12.57
C PHE A 45 10.46 -10.59 12.26
N ALA A 46 9.70 -9.61 12.74
CA ALA A 46 10.05 -8.19 12.62
C ALA A 46 11.33 -7.86 13.41
N ASP A 47 11.48 -8.43 14.61
CA ASP A 47 12.66 -8.24 15.44
C ASP A 47 13.88 -8.97 14.88
N ALA A 48 13.73 -10.19 14.38
CA ALA A 48 14.78 -10.91 13.67
C ALA A 48 15.27 -10.15 12.43
N ARG A 49 14.38 -9.47 11.71
CA ARG A 49 14.77 -8.57 10.60
C ARG A 49 15.55 -7.36 11.11
N ARG A 50 15.10 -6.70 12.18
CA ARG A 50 15.83 -5.57 12.80
C ARG A 50 17.20 -5.99 13.31
N VAL A 51 17.32 -7.14 13.96
CA VAL A 51 18.58 -7.70 14.44
C VAL A 51 19.51 -8.03 13.27
N ARG A 52 19.01 -8.62 12.17
CA ARG A 52 19.82 -8.84 10.96
C ARG A 52 20.34 -7.53 10.38
N LEU A 53 19.48 -6.52 10.24
CA LEU A 53 19.87 -5.19 9.76
C LEU A 53 20.89 -4.51 10.70
N ALA A 54 20.74 -4.70 12.01
CA ALA A 54 21.68 -4.19 13.01
C ALA A 54 23.00 -4.99 13.06
N TRP A 55 23.00 -6.27 12.71
CA TRP A 55 24.20 -7.09 12.57
C TRP A 55 24.99 -6.70 11.31
N GLU A 56 24.28 -6.41 10.22
CA GLU A 56 24.87 -5.92 8.97
C GLU A 56 25.48 -4.51 9.12
N SER A 57 25.07 -3.72 10.12
CA SER A 57 25.60 -2.38 10.39
C SER A 57 26.74 -2.34 11.43
N ARG A 58 27.12 -3.47 12.04
CA ARG A 58 28.24 -3.52 13.01
C ARG A 58 29.59 -3.35 12.30
N PRO A 59 30.40 -2.35 12.66
CA PRO A 59 31.76 -2.21 12.15
C PRO A 59 32.60 -3.43 12.55
N GLY A 60 33.29 -4.06 11.60
CA GLY A 60 34.28 -5.11 11.86
C GLY A 60 33.79 -6.57 11.73
N ILE A 61 32.51 -6.81 11.47
CA ILE A 61 32.03 -8.14 11.09
C ILE A 61 32.08 -8.25 9.57
N PRO A 62 32.79 -9.24 8.99
CA PRO A 62 32.80 -9.43 7.54
C PRO A 62 31.40 -9.84 7.09
N VAL A 63 30.64 -8.87 6.59
CA VAL A 63 29.38 -9.13 5.88
C VAL A 63 29.75 -10.00 4.68
N SER A 64 29.22 -11.22 4.64
CA SER A 64 29.47 -12.12 3.51
C SER A 64 29.10 -11.39 2.21
N LEU A 65 30.04 -11.32 1.27
CA LEU A 65 29.80 -10.69 -0.03
C LEU A 65 28.55 -11.33 -0.67
N PRO A 66 27.61 -10.53 -1.20
CA PRO A 66 26.45 -11.07 -1.85
C PRO A 66 26.88 -11.94 -3.03
N LYS A 67 26.42 -13.19 -3.06
CA LYS A 67 26.66 -14.08 -4.21
C LYS A 67 25.87 -13.56 -5.41
N PHE A 68 26.46 -13.67 -6.60
CA PHE A 68 25.74 -13.41 -7.85
C PHE A 68 24.48 -14.30 -7.91
N GLY A 69 23.37 -13.71 -8.33
CA GLY A 69 22.06 -14.39 -8.39
C GLY A 69 21.38 -14.68 -7.04
N SER A 70 21.96 -14.28 -5.91
CA SER A 70 21.31 -14.40 -4.60
C SER A 70 20.13 -13.43 -4.44
N ALA A 71 19.24 -13.70 -3.49
CA ALA A 71 18.14 -12.78 -3.14
C ALA A 71 18.66 -11.36 -2.83
N ARG A 72 19.74 -11.24 -2.06
CA ARG A 72 20.37 -9.94 -1.76
C ARG A 72 20.89 -9.24 -3.02
N HIS A 73 21.43 -9.99 -3.99
CA HIS A 73 21.83 -9.40 -5.27
C HIS A 73 20.60 -8.93 -6.07
N ALA A 74 19.53 -9.73 -6.12
CA ALA A 74 18.29 -9.36 -6.78
C ALA A 74 17.63 -8.12 -6.16
N ASP A 75 17.59 -8.02 -4.83
CA ASP A 75 17.08 -6.85 -4.11
C ASP A 75 17.89 -5.59 -4.44
N ALA A 76 19.22 -5.70 -4.48
CA ALA A 76 20.10 -4.60 -4.84
C ALA A 76 19.90 -4.13 -6.29
N VAL A 77 19.83 -5.07 -7.24
CA VAL A 77 19.53 -4.76 -8.65
C VAL A 77 18.13 -4.17 -8.79
N HIS A 78 17.14 -4.70 -8.07
CA HIS A 78 15.78 -4.18 -8.07
C HIS A 78 15.74 -2.73 -7.56
N ALA A 79 16.37 -2.45 -6.43
CA ALA A 79 16.44 -1.10 -5.87
C ALA A 79 17.15 -0.13 -6.83
N PHE A 80 18.26 -0.57 -7.46
CA PHE A 80 18.97 0.23 -8.45
C PHE A 80 18.11 0.52 -9.69
N ALA A 81 17.61 -0.54 -10.35
CA ALA A 81 16.91 -0.43 -11.62
C ALA A 81 15.56 0.30 -11.50
N ASN A 82 14.88 0.18 -10.36
CA ASN A 82 13.56 0.79 -10.17
C ASN A 82 13.62 2.18 -9.54
N ARG A 83 14.75 2.61 -8.97
CA ARG A 83 14.84 3.94 -8.34
C ARG A 83 14.55 5.04 -9.35
N GLU A 84 15.29 5.07 -10.46
CA GLU A 84 15.11 6.09 -11.50
C GLU A 84 13.72 6.01 -12.13
N TYR A 85 13.24 4.79 -12.36
CA TYR A 85 11.89 4.54 -12.87
C TYR A 85 10.81 5.17 -11.98
N TYR A 86 10.80 4.90 -10.68
CA TYR A 86 9.81 5.48 -9.77
C TYR A 86 10.00 6.98 -9.57
N GLN A 87 11.24 7.51 -9.65
CA GLN A 87 11.47 8.95 -9.64
C GLN A 87 10.81 9.65 -10.83
N VAL A 88 10.91 9.07 -12.04
CA VAL A 88 10.23 9.60 -13.24
C VAL A 88 8.71 9.57 -13.07
N LEU A 89 8.15 8.48 -12.51
CA LEU A 89 6.70 8.40 -12.28
C LEU A 89 6.22 9.39 -11.22
N LEU A 90 6.97 9.58 -10.13
CA LEU A 90 6.65 10.55 -9.09
C LEU A 90 6.72 11.98 -9.62
N ALA A 91 7.69 12.32 -10.47
CA ALA A 91 7.74 13.61 -11.15
C ALA A 91 6.54 13.79 -12.12
N GLY A 92 6.13 12.73 -12.81
CA GLY A 92 4.92 12.71 -13.62
C GLY A 92 3.65 12.96 -12.81
N LEU A 93 3.55 12.35 -11.63
CA LEU A 93 2.46 12.55 -10.68
C LEU A 93 2.44 14.01 -10.17
N GLU A 94 3.55 14.51 -9.64
CA GLU A 94 3.64 15.89 -9.12
C GLU A 94 3.24 16.92 -10.17
N LYS A 95 3.73 16.76 -11.40
CA LYS A 95 3.39 17.66 -12.50
C LYS A 95 1.91 17.55 -12.88
N GLY A 96 1.35 16.34 -12.91
CA GLY A 96 -0.07 16.11 -13.18
C GLY A 96 -0.97 16.71 -12.09
N LEU A 97 -0.58 16.57 -10.82
CA LEU A 97 -1.27 17.18 -9.68
C LEU A 97 -1.25 18.70 -9.78
N THR A 98 -0.08 19.29 -10.02
CA THR A 98 0.10 20.74 -10.13
C THR A 98 -0.74 21.32 -11.26
N GLU A 99 -0.73 20.69 -12.44
CA GLU A 99 -1.54 21.14 -13.60
C GLU A 99 -3.05 21.02 -13.33
N ALA A 100 -3.48 20.05 -12.51
CA ALA A 100 -4.87 19.89 -12.08
C ALA A 100 -5.23 20.75 -10.84
N GLY A 101 -4.33 21.62 -10.38
CA GLY A 101 -4.58 22.54 -9.26
C GLY A 101 -4.47 21.90 -7.87
N TYR A 102 -3.72 20.80 -7.75
CA TYR A 102 -3.39 20.16 -6.47
C TYR A 102 -1.95 20.43 -6.07
N ALA A 103 -1.66 20.25 -4.78
CA ALA A 103 -0.33 20.33 -4.21
C ALA A 103 -0.03 19.11 -3.33
N LEU A 104 1.23 18.94 -2.94
CA LEU A 104 1.66 17.93 -1.98
C LEU A 104 1.90 18.57 -0.61
N THR A 105 1.48 17.88 0.44
CA THR A 105 1.65 18.31 1.84
C THR A 105 2.15 17.18 2.73
N ARG A 106 2.74 17.55 3.85
CA ARG A 106 3.10 16.64 4.95
C ARG A 106 2.00 16.54 6.01
N ASP A 107 1.01 17.41 5.97
CA ASP A 107 -0.12 17.43 6.90
C ASP A 107 -1.27 16.56 6.36
N GLU A 108 -1.54 15.44 7.04
CA GLU A 108 -2.63 14.53 6.67
C GLU A 108 -4.02 15.15 6.80
N SER A 109 -4.20 16.12 7.71
CA SER A 109 -5.52 16.72 7.95
C SER A 109 -6.04 17.50 6.75
N LEU A 110 -5.13 17.95 5.87
CA LEU A 110 -5.43 18.67 4.62
C LEU A 110 -5.61 17.73 3.41
N ARG A 111 -5.58 16.40 3.61
CA ARG A 111 -5.71 15.43 2.52
C ARG A 111 -7.06 15.58 1.82
N VAL A 112 -7.02 15.63 0.49
CA VAL A 112 -8.21 15.64 -0.37
C VAL A 112 -8.32 14.38 -1.22
N THR A 113 -9.55 14.00 -1.55
CA THR A 113 -9.83 12.97 -2.56
C THR A 113 -9.93 13.63 -3.93
N ILE A 114 -9.17 13.12 -4.90
CA ILE A 114 -9.20 13.60 -6.28
C ILE A 114 -10.49 13.12 -6.97
N PRO A 115 -11.30 14.00 -7.58
CA PRO A 115 -12.46 13.62 -8.38
C PRO A 115 -12.08 12.77 -9.60
N GLU A 116 -13.01 11.94 -10.09
CA GLU A 116 -12.71 10.97 -11.14
C GLU A 116 -12.20 11.59 -12.44
N ALA A 117 -12.76 12.75 -12.84
CA ALA A 117 -12.32 13.45 -14.04
C ALA A 117 -10.81 13.78 -14.01
N ASP A 118 -10.33 14.31 -12.87
CA ASP A 118 -8.92 14.65 -12.68
C ASP A 118 -8.07 13.38 -12.55
N ARG A 119 -8.60 12.32 -11.91
CA ARG A 119 -7.92 11.02 -11.81
C ARG A 119 -7.63 10.43 -13.19
N LEU A 120 -8.56 10.51 -14.13
CA LEU A 120 -8.36 10.03 -15.51
C LEU A 120 -7.25 10.81 -16.22
N GLN A 121 -7.22 12.14 -16.07
CA GLN A 121 -6.17 12.98 -16.67
C GLN A 121 -4.78 12.69 -16.08
N ILE A 122 -4.68 12.65 -14.75
CA ILE A 122 -3.41 12.44 -14.04
C ILE A 122 -2.89 11.02 -14.31
N SER A 123 -3.76 10.01 -14.28
CA SER A 123 -3.37 8.62 -14.54
C SER A 123 -2.85 8.41 -15.96
N ARG A 124 -3.49 9.00 -16.98
CA ARG A 124 -2.99 9.00 -18.36
C ARG A 124 -1.57 9.55 -18.44
N ARG A 125 -1.30 10.67 -17.77
CA ARG A 125 0.03 11.28 -17.75
C ARG A 125 1.10 10.38 -17.12
N ILE A 126 0.77 9.74 -16.00
CA ILE A 126 1.66 8.79 -15.32
C ILE A 126 1.97 7.60 -16.24
N PHE A 127 0.94 7.07 -16.90
CA PHE A 127 1.11 5.98 -17.85
C PHE A 127 1.99 6.39 -19.05
N ARG A 128 1.79 7.60 -19.60
CA ARG A 128 2.67 8.14 -20.63
C ARG A 128 4.12 8.24 -20.17
N ALA A 129 4.36 8.79 -18.97
CA ALA A 129 5.71 8.88 -18.39
C ALA A 129 6.36 7.50 -18.26
N ARG A 130 5.59 6.50 -17.81
CA ARG A 130 6.01 5.10 -17.77
C ARG A 130 6.42 4.60 -19.16
N GLN A 131 5.57 4.78 -20.16
CA GLN A 131 5.85 4.28 -21.51
C GLN A 131 7.05 4.97 -22.15
N CYS A 132 7.21 6.28 -21.97
CA CYS A 132 8.40 7.00 -22.41
C CYS A 132 9.68 6.43 -21.79
N TYR A 133 9.63 5.99 -20.54
CA TYR A 133 10.78 5.38 -19.86
C TYR A 133 11.04 3.95 -20.35
N THR A 134 10.02 3.10 -20.42
CA THR A 134 10.20 1.66 -20.71
C THR A 134 10.29 1.34 -22.20
N ALA A 135 9.71 2.19 -23.05
CA ALA A 135 9.61 1.96 -24.49
C ALA A 135 9.86 3.28 -25.27
N PRO A 136 11.08 3.86 -25.19
CA PRO A 136 11.36 5.21 -25.71
C PRO A 136 11.26 5.36 -27.25
N ARG A 137 11.13 4.25 -27.99
CA ARG A 137 11.12 4.23 -29.46
C ARG A 137 9.73 3.99 -30.07
N VAL A 138 8.67 4.05 -29.27
CA VAL A 138 7.30 3.93 -29.79
C VAL A 138 6.92 5.18 -30.58
N THR A 139 6.12 4.99 -31.62
CA THR A 139 5.61 6.12 -32.41
C THR A 139 4.55 6.88 -31.61
N PRO A 140 4.30 8.17 -31.92
CA PRO A 140 3.25 8.95 -31.25
C PRO A 140 1.86 8.30 -31.33
N GLN A 141 1.53 7.67 -32.46
CA GLN A 141 0.25 6.97 -32.62
C GLN A 141 0.13 5.77 -31.67
N VAL A 142 1.13 4.90 -31.65
CA VAL A 142 1.14 3.71 -30.77
C VAL A 142 1.10 4.12 -29.30
N MET A 143 1.76 5.22 -28.94
CA MET A 143 1.68 5.80 -27.60
C MET A 143 0.24 6.20 -27.26
N GLN A 144 -0.42 6.94 -28.15
CA GLN A 144 -1.78 7.42 -27.92
C GLN A 144 -2.78 6.26 -27.80
N ASP A 145 -2.70 5.27 -28.69
CA ASP A 145 -3.54 4.07 -28.64
C ASP A 145 -3.34 3.30 -27.32
N SER A 146 -2.09 3.20 -26.86
CA SER A 146 -1.74 2.55 -25.59
C SER A 146 -2.28 3.32 -24.38
N GLU A 147 -2.22 4.65 -24.42
CA GLU A 147 -2.78 5.51 -23.38
C GLU A 147 -4.31 5.37 -23.30
N ASP A 148 -4.99 5.39 -24.45
CA ASP A 148 -6.45 5.23 -24.51
C ASP A 148 -6.88 3.87 -23.96
N ALA A 149 -6.21 2.80 -24.39
CA ALA A 149 -6.49 1.45 -23.88
C ALA A 149 -6.29 1.38 -22.36
N ALA A 150 -5.16 1.87 -21.85
CA ALA A 150 -4.82 1.81 -20.43
C ALA A 150 -5.72 2.68 -19.54
N VAL A 151 -6.27 3.78 -20.06
CA VAL A 151 -7.26 4.57 -19.33
C VAL A 151 -8.60 3.85 -19.30
N ASN A 152 -9.03 3.29 -20.43
CA ASN A 152 -10.33 2.63 -20.56
C ASN A 152 -10.44 1.32 -19.77
N ASP A 153 -9.36 0.55 -19.65
CA ASP A 153 -9.33 -0.69 -18.87
C ASP A 153 -8.98 -0.49 -17.39
N GLY A 154 -8.72 0.76 -16.97
CA GLY A 154 -8.35 1.13 -15.60
C GLY A 154 -6.89 0.86 -15.22
N TYR A 155 -6.07 0.34 -16.14
CA TYR A 155 -4.66 0.05 -15.88
C TYR A 155 -3.86 1.31 -15.51
N ALA A 156 -4.09 2.43 -16.18
CA ALA A 156 -3.50 3.72 -15.84
C ALA A 156 -3.89 4.16 -14.42
N GLY A 157 -5.18 3.98 -14.05
CA GLY A 157 -5.69 4.30 -12.72
C GLY A 157 -5.04 3.47 -11.59
N SER A 158 -4.63 2.24 -11.89
CA SER A 158 -3.90 1.40 -10.94
C SER A 158 -2.53 1.98 -10.56
N TRP A 159 -1.81 2.57 -11.53
CA TRP A 159 -0.53 3.24 -11.30
C TRP A 159 -0.69 4.50 -10.46
N LEU A 160 -1.70 5.33 -10.76
CA LEU A 160 -2.03 6.49 -9.92
C LEU A 160 -2.27 6.05 -8.46
N SER A 161 -3.06 5.01 -8.26
CA SER A 161 -3.40 4.49 -6.93
C SER A 161 -2.19 3.87 -6.22
N LEU A 162 -1.25 3.28 -6.95
CA LEU A 162 0.02 2.79 -6.41
C LEU A 162 0.88 3.95 -5.92
N LEU A 163 1.05 5.00 -6.72
CA LEU A 163 1.92 6.14 -6.39
C LEU A 163 1.35 6.96 -5.23
N ILE A 164 0.03 7.18 -5.18
CA ILE A 164 -0.63 7.84 -4.05
C ILE A 164 -0.36 7.06 -2.76
N ARG A 165 -0.70 5.76 -2.71
CA ARG A 165 -0.49 4.95 -1.51
C ARG A 165 0.98 4.81 -1.13
N GLY A 166 1.87 4.76 -2.11
CA GLY A 166 3.32 4.76 -1.88
C GLY A 166 3.80 6.07 -1.25
N SER A 167 3.23 7.20 -1.67
CA SER A 167 3.54 8.53 -1.14
C SER A 167 2.99 8.71 0.28
N GLU A 168 1.76 8.26 0.53
CA GLU A 168 1.12 8.30 1.85
C GLU A 168 1.94 7.50 2.89
N ARG A 169 2.50 6.34 2.50
CA ARG A 169 3.36 5.53 3.39
C ARG A 169 4.62 6.23 3.87
N ILE A 170 5.08 7.26 3.16
CA ILE A 170 6.23 8.07 3.56
C ILE A 170 5.81 9.47 4.01
N GLY A 171 4.53 9.67 4.30
CA GLY A 171 3.96 10.90 4.87
C GLY A 171 3.77 12.04 3.86
N TRP A 172 3.47 11.73 2.60
CA TRP A 172 3.08 12.73 1.60
C TRP A 172 1.60 12.54 1.22
N TYR A 173 0.85 13.62 1.26
CA TYR A 173 -0.58 13.65 0.97
C TYR A 173 -0.89 14.69 -0.11
N ILE A 174 -1.99 14.50 -0.83
CA ILE A 174 -2.47 15.44 -1.84
C ILE A 174 -3.43 16.42 -1.17
N THR A 175 -3.24 17.71 -1.42
CA THR A 175 -4.08 18.80 -0.93
C THR A 175 -4.49 19.74 -2.07
N ARG A 176 -5.40 20.68 -1.81
CA ARG A 176 -5.57 21.87 -2.65
C ARG A 176 -4.78 23.03 -2.02
N PRO A 177 -4.12 23.89 -2.81
CA PRO A 177 -3.50 25.09 -2.28
C PRO A 177 -4.56 25.95 -1.59
N GLU A 178 -4.22 26.54 -0.43
CA GLU A 178 -5.07 27.52 0.22
C GLU A 178 -5.19 28.74 -0.71
N ASN A 179 -6.41 29.00 -1.18
CA ASN A 179 -6.84 30.12 -2.05
C ASN A 179 -6.62 29.97 -3.56
N SER A 180 -7.63 29.38 -4.21
CA SER A 180 -8.12 29.82 -5.53
C SER A 180 -9.64 30.04 -5.43
N GLN A 181 -10.05 31.07 -4.67
CA GLN A 181 -11.37 31.70 -4.85
C GLN A 181 -11.16 32.99 -5.63
#